data_AF-A0A838FWB8-F1
#
_entry.id   AF-A0A838FWB8-F1
#
_cell.length_a   1.000
_cell.length_b   1.000
_cell.length_c   1.000
_cell.angle_alpha   90.00
_cell.angle_beta   90.00
_cell.angle_gamma   90.00
#
_symmetry.space_group_name_H-M   'P 1'
#
loop_
_entity.id
_entity.type
_entity.pdbx_description
1 polymer ?
#
loop_
_entity_poly.entity_id
_entity_poly.type
_entity_poly.pdbx_seq_one_letter_code
_entity_poly.pdbx_strand_id
1 'polypeptide(L)'
;MPVRRRPRSSRAVLAACLLGVVGLLLGAALVLGERLVLSAAAVATYLASVAAARLLSDEHARTRLQAAHDRVVQAQDYRRLFALRVQEQDAFAATMTDRVVARDAQIARLRVELHDAAQRAETTCNTADELARTVS
;
A
#
# COMPACT_ATOMS: atom_id res chain seq x y z
N MET A 1 0.08 -4.68 -2.60
CA MET A 1 1.53 -4.96 -2.58
C MET A 1 1.73 -6.46 -2.58
N PRO A 2 2.60 -7.03 -3.43
CA PRO A 2 2.91 -8.45 -3.35
C PRO A 2 3.52 -8.73 -1.97
N VAL A 3 2.86 -9.60 -1.19
CA VAL A 3 3.43 -10.12 0.06
C VAL A 3 4.67 -10.91 -0.34
N ARG A 4 5.84 -10.30 -0.21
CA ARG A 4 7.12 -10.99 -0.36
C ARG A 4 7.17 -12.04 0.75
N ARG A 5 6.87 -13.29 0.43
CA ARG A 5 7.02 -14.41 1.37
C ARG A 5 8.49 -14.46 1.75
N ARG A 6 8.81 -14.07 3.00
CA ARG A 6 10.18 -14.18 3.51
C ARG A 6 10.57 -15.67 3.51
N PRO A 7 11.73 -16.04 2.95
CA PRO A 7 12.22 -17.41 3.05
C PRO A 7 12.36 -17.78 4.54
N ARG A 8 11.98 -19.01 4.89
CA ARG A 8 12.12 -19.50 6.27
C ARG A 8 13.60 -19.50 6.63
N SER A 9 13.94 -18.83 7.74
CA SER A 9 15.31 -18.75 8.25
C SER A 9 15.88 -20.16 8.45
N SER A 10 17.04 -20.44 7.84
CA SER A 10 17.74 -21.73 7.94
C SER A 10 18.04 -22.11 9.39
N ARG A 11 18.18 -21.11 10.28
CA ARG A 11 18.36 -21.30 11.72
C ARG A 11 17.12 -21.87 12.40
N ALA A 12 15.93 -21.39 12.03
CA ALA A 12 14.68 -21.93 12.56
C ALA A 12 14.45 -23.38 12.11
N VAL A 13 14.81 -23.70 10.87
CA VAL A 13 14.78 -25.08 10.36
C VAL A 13 15.77 -25.96 11.12
N LEU A 14 16.99 -25.48 11.34
CA LEU A 14 18.02 -26.22 12.07
C LEU A 14 17.62 -26.47 13.53
N ALA A 15 17.03 -25.49 14.20
CA ALA A 15 16.48 -25.65 15.55
C ALA A 15 15.35 -26.70 15.59
N ALA A 16 14.44 -26.69 14.62
CA ALA A 16 13.37 -27.69 14.52
C ALA A 16 13.92 -29.10 14.24
N CYS A 17 14.91 -29.23 13.35
CA CYS A 17 15.60 -30.50 13.11
C CYS A 17 16.29 -31.01 14.38
N LEU A 18 16.98 -30.13 15.12
CA LEU A 18 17.67 -30.48 16.36
C LEU A 18 16.69 -31.00 17.42
N LEU A 19 15.54 -30.33 17.59
CA LEU A 19 14.47 -30.79 18.48
C LEU A 19 13.88 -32.15 18.03
N GLY A 20 13.74 -32.37 16.72
CA GLY A 20 13.31 -33.66 16.18
C GLY A 20 14.29 -34.80 16.49
N VAL A 21 15.60 -34.57 16.28
CA VAL A 21 16.65 -35.55 16.60
C VAL A 21 16.66 -35.89 18.09
N VAL A 22 16.50 -34.87 18.94
CA VAL A 22 16.38 -35.04 20.39
C VAL A 22 15.17 -35.92 20.76
N GLY A 23 14.00 -35.68 20.15
CA GLY A 23 12.81 -36.50 20.37
C GLY A 23 13.01 -37.96 19.98
N LEU A 24 13.67 -38.21 18.84
CA LEU A 24 14.00 -39.56 18.39
C LEU A 24 14.99 -40.28 19.33
N LEU A 25 16.02 -39.57 19.80
CA LEU A 25 16.98 -40.11 20.77
C LEU A 25 16.31 -40.49 22.08
N LEU A 26 15.40 -39.65 22.59
CA LEU A 26 14.67 -39.93 23.82
C LEU A 26 13.75 -41.15 23.65
N GLY A 27 13.04 -41.23 22.52
CA GLY A 27 12.20 -42.38 22.17
C GLY A 27 12.99 -43.69 22.06
N ALA A 28 14.17 -43.65 21.43
CA ALA A 28 15.06 -44.80 21.35
C ALA A 28 15.58 -45.21 22.74
N ALA A 29 16.01 -44.26 23.56
CA ALA A 29 16.50 -44.53 24.91
C ALA A 29 15.44 -45.19 25.81
N LEU A 30 14.17 -44.80 25.66
CA LEU A 30 13.05 -45.42 26.37
C LEU A 30 12.84 -46.89 25.98
N VAL A 31 13.03 -47.24 24.71
CA VAL A 31 12.90 -48.62 24.22
C VAL A 31 14.03 -49.52 24.75
N LEU A 32 15.25 -48.98 24.88
CA LEU A 32 16.39 -49.75 25.41
C LEU A 32 16.32 -50.00 26.92
N GLY A 33 15.63 -49.17 27.70
CA GLY A 33 15.35 -49.41 29.13
C GLY A 33 16.56 -49.31 30.10
N GLU A 34 17.76 -49.05 29.59
CA GLU A 34 19.00 -48.94 30.37
C GLU A 34 19.12 -47.59 31.10
N ARG A 35 19.25 -47.62 32.43
CA ARG A 35 19.19 -46.40 33.29
C ARG A 35 20.33 -45.41 33.01
N LEU A 36 21.53 -45.91 32.72
CA LEU A 36 22.68 -45.07 32.40
C LEU A 36 22.48 -44.35 31.06
N VAL A 37 22.00 -45.08 30.05
CA VAL A 37 21.69 -44.54 28.72
C VAL A 37 20.61 -43.46 28.81
N LEU A 38 19.60 -43.68 29.65
CA LEU A 38 18.50 -42.75 29.85
C LEU A 38 18.96 -41.43 30.51
N SER A 39 19.84 -41.52 31.51
CA SER A 39 20.41 -40.32 32.15
C SER A 39 21.30 -39.50 31.20
N ALA A 40 22.14 -40.15 30.40
CA ALA A 40 22.99 -39.48 29.42
C ALA A 40 22.16 -38.84 28.30
N ALA A 41 21.13 -39.54 27.81
CA ALA A 41 20.21 -39.03 26.81
C ALA A 41 19.41 -37.82 27.31
N ALA A 42 18.98 -37.82 28.57
CA ALA A 42 18.28 -36.69 29.18
C ALA A 42 19.16 -35.43 29.25
N VAL A 43 20.42 -35.57 29.65
CA VAL A 43 21.37 -34.44 29.70
C VAL A 43 21.65 -33.91 28.30
N ALA A 44 21.91 -34.78 27.32
CA ALA A 44 22.15 -34.38 25.94
C ALA A 44 20.94 -33.64 25.32
N THR A 45 19.74 -34.15 25.57
CA THR A 45 18.45 -33.56 25.17
C THR A 45 18.26 -32.16 25.76
N TYR A 46 18.57 -32.00 27.05
CA TYR A 46 18.45 -30.71 27.73
C TYR A 46 19.42 -29.68 27.15
N LEU A 47 20.69 -30.04 26.97
CA LEU A 47 21.70 -29.16 26.38
C LEU A 47 21.34 -28.73 24.95
N ALA A 48 20.87 -29.68 24.14
CA ALA A 48 20.39 -29.42 22.78
C ALA A 48 19.18 -28.47 22.78
N SER A 49 18.23 -28.65 23.70
CA SER A 49 17.05 -27.79 23.84
C SER A 49 17.43 -26.35 24.23
N VAL A 50 18.39 -26.19 25.15
CA VAL A 50 18.92 -24.87 25.54
C VAL A 50 19.60 -24.17 24.36
N ALA A 51 20.41 -24.90 23.58
CA ALA A 51 21.07 -24.36 22.40
C ALA A 51 20.04 -23.91 21.34
N ALA A 52 19.01 -24.72 21.08
CA ALA A 52 17.91 -24.38 20.18
C ALA A 52 17.15 -23.13 20.65
N ALA A 53 16.86 -23.02 21.94
CA ALA A 53 16.17 -21.86 22.52
C ALA A 53 16.98 -20.57 22.35
N ARG A 54 18.30 -20.62 22.55
CA ARG A 54 19.18 -19.44 22.33
C ARG A 54 19.24 -19.02 20.86
N LEU A 55 19.36 -19.98 19.95
CA LEU A 55 19.36 -19.69 18.52
C LEU A 55 18.06 -19.00 18.10
N LEU A 56 16.92 -19.47 18.63
CA LEU A 56 15.61 -18.91 18.34
C LEU A 56 15.44 -17.52 18.96
N SER A 57 15.90 -17.31 20.20
CA SER A 57 15.83 -15.99 20.85
C SER A 57 16.63 -14.92 20.11
N ASP A 58 17.84 -15.28 19.64
CA ASP A 58 18.69 -14.38 18.87
C ASP A 58 18.06 -14.02 17.53
N GLU A 59 17.44 -14.99 16.86
CA GLU A 59 16.76 -14.76 15.59
C GLU A 59 15.51 -13.88 15.77
N HIS A 60 14.75 -14.05 16.85
CA HIS A 60 13.64 -13.16 17.18
C HIS A 60 14.09 -11.72 17.41
N ALA A 61 15.17 -11.50 18.17
CA ALA A 61 15.73 -10.17 18.40
C ALA A 61 16.16 -9.50 17.08
N ARG A 62 16.87 -10.24 16.22
CA ARG A 62 17.27 -9.78 14.88
C ARG A 62 16.07 -9.45 14.00
N THR A 63 15.05 -10.30 14.00
CA THR A 63 13.83 -10.10 13.20
C THR A 63 13.08 -8.84 13.63
N ARG A 64 13.01 -8.56 14.95
CA ARG A 64 12.41 -7.32 15.47
C ARG A 64 13.16 -6.07 15.02
N LEU A 65 14.49 -6.09 15.08
CA LEU A 65 15.32 -4.97 14.65
C LEU A 65 15.18 -4.71 13.15
N GLN A 66 15.21 -5.76 12.34
CA GLN A 66 14.97 -5.64 10.90
C GLN A 66 13.57 -5.09 10.60
N ALA A 67 12.54 -5.56 11.30
CA ALA A 67 11.18 -5.06 11.11
C ALA A 67 11.05 -3.57 11.48
N ALA A 68 11.77 -3.10 12.50
CA ALA A 68 11.81 -1.68 12.83
C ALA A 68 12.51 -0.87 11.73
N HIS A 69 13.64 -1.36 11.22
CA HIS A 69 14.37 -0.73 10.12
C HIS A 69 13.52 -0.66 8.84
N ASP A 70 12.90 -1.77 8.45
CA ASP A 70 12.03 -1.84 7.27
C ASP A 70 10.89 -0.83 7.34
N ARG A 71 10.28 -0.64 8.52
CA ARG A 71 9.22 0.35 8.72
C ARG A 71 9.74 1.77 8.56
N VAL A 72 10.96 2.07 9.02
CA VAL A 72 11.58 3.39 8.83
C VAL A 72 11.84 3.65 7.34
N VAL A 73 12.44 2.69 6.64
CA VAL A 73 12.68 2.79 5.19
C VAL A 73 11.36 2.97 4.43
N GLN A 74 10.36 2.15 4.75
CA GLN A 74 9.03 2.24 4.15
C GLN A 74 8.39 3.63 4.38
N ALA A 75 8.48 4.17 5.60
CA ALA A 75 7.96 5.51 5.90
C ALA A 75 8.68 6.61 5.11
N GLN A 76 10.00 6.49 4.92
CA GLN A 76 10.78 7.43 4.11
C GLN A 76 10.38 7.36 2.62
N ASP A 77 10.22 6.16 2.08
CA ASP A 77 9.78 5.96 0.69
C ASP A 77 8.37 6.51 0.47
N TYR A 78 7.43 6.24 1.39
CA TYR A 78 6.09 6.81 1.32
C TYR A 78 6.09 8.33 1.40
N ARG A 79 6.91 8.92 2.28
CA ARG A 79 7.05 10.38 2.38
C ARG A 79 7.56 10.98 1.07
N ARG A 80 8.53 10.34 0.41
CA ARG A 80 9.05 10.78 -0.89
C ARG A 80 7.99 10.69 -1.99
N LEU A 81 7.28 9.56 -2.08
CA LEU A 81 6.20 9.37 -3.05
C LEU A 81 5.05 10.35 -2.82
N PHE A 82 4.72 10.61 -1.56
CA PHE A 82 3.69 11.58 -1.21
C PHE A 82 4.09 13.00 -1.64
N ALA A 83 5.32 13.42 -1.38
CA ALA A 83 5.81 14.74 -1.81
C ALA A 83 5.73 14.91 -3.34
N LEU A 84 6.11 13.88 -4.10
CA LEU A 84 5.96 13.89 -5.57
C LEU A 84 4.48 14.00 -5.98
N ARG A 85 3.60 13.22 -5.36
CA ARG A 85 2.16 13.26 -5.66
C ARG A 85 1.51 14.59 -5.33
N VAL A 86 1.91 15.25 -4.25
CA VAL A 86 1.41 16.60 -3.91
C VAL A 86 1.80 17.59 -5.01
N GLN A 87 3.06 17.57 -5.46
CA GLN A 87 3.50 18.44 -6.56
C GLN A 87 2.73 18.18 -7.86
N GLU A 88 2.49 16.91 -8.19
CA GLU A 88 1.67 16.53 -9.36
C GLU A 88 0.21 17.00 -9.22
N GLN A 89 -0.37 16.87 -8.02
CA GLN A 89 -1.75 17.28 -7.75
C GLN A 89 -1.91 18.81 -7.80
N ASP A 90 -0.95 19.57 -7.27
CA ASP A 90 -0.96 21.03 -7.34
C ASP A 90 -0.91 21.52 -8.79
N ALA A 91 0.00 20.95 -9.60
CA ALA A 91 0.10 21.26 -11.02
C ALA A 91 -1.19 20.89 -11.79
N PHE A 92 -1.78 19.74 -11.47
CA PHE A 92 -3.04 19.31 -12.04
C PHE A 92 -4.19 20.25 -11.67
N ALA A 93 -4.30 20.62 -10.39
CA ALA A 93 -5.32 21.52 -9.89
C ALA A 93 -5.23 22.90 -10.55
N ALA A 94 -4.03 23.47 -10.65
CA ALA A 94 -3.81 24.74 -11.35
C ALA A 94 -4.26 24.67 -12.81
N THR A 95 -3.82 23.62 -13.53
CA THR A 95 -4.19 23.41 -14.94
C THR A 95 -5.70 23.27 -15.13
N MET A 96 -6.38 22.57 -14.23
CA MET A 96 -7.82 22.38 -14.29
C MET A 96 -8.59 23.65 -13.95
N THR A 97 -8.14 24.42 -12.96
CA THR A 97 -8.71 25.72 -12.64
C THR A 97 -8.64 26.67 -13.84
N ASP A 98 -7.49 26.77 -14.50
CA ASP A 98 -7.33 27.61 -15.69
C ASP A 98 -8.27 27.19 -16.82
N ARG A 99 -8.45 25.87 -17.03
CA ARG A 99 -9.39 25.34 -18.02
C ARG A 99 -10.84 25.69 -17.68
N VAL A 100 -11.24 25.58 -16.42
CA VAL A 100 -12.60 25.94 -15.98
C VAL A 100 -12.84 27.43 -16.23
N VAL A 101 -11.93 28.30 -15.80
CA VAL A 101 -12.04 29.75 -16.01
C VAL A 101 -12.15 30.08 -17.51
N ALA A 102 -11.33 29.47 -18.36
CA ALA A 102 -11.38 29.67 -19.80
C ALA A 102 -12.73 29.23 -20.40
N ARG A 103 -13.30 28.12 -19.92
CA ARG A 103 -14.61 27.62 -20.38
C ARG A 103 -15.75 28.48 -19.89
N ASP A 104 -15.72 28.95 -18.65
CA ASP A 104 -16.73 29.85 -18.11
C ASP A 104 -16.75 31.18 -18.87
N ALA A 105 -15.58 31.73 -19.21
CA ALA A 105 -15.47 32.92 -20.05
C ALA A 105 -16.04 32.68 -21.46
N GLN A 106 -15.81 31.50 -22.05
CA GLN A 106 -16.37 31.15 -23.35
C GLN A 106 -17.90 31.01 -23.28
N ILE A 107 -18.42 30.35 -22.25
CA ILE A 107 -19.87 30.19 -22.03
C ILE A 107 -20.53 31.56 -21.83
N ALA A 108 -19.91 32.46 -21.06
CA ALA A 108 -20.41 33.80 -20.85
C ALA A 108 -20.53 34.58 -22.17
N ARG A 109 -19.50 34.53 -23.02
CA ARG A 109 -19.53 35.14 -24.37
C ARG A 109 -20.65 34.57 -25.23
N LEU A 110 -20.76 33.24 -25.30
CA LEU A 110 -21.82 32.58 -26.07
C LEU A 110 -23.22 32.94 -25.58
N ARG A 111 -23.41 33.14 -24.27
CA ARG A 111 -24.69 33.60 -23.70
C ARG A 111 -25.04 35.03 -24.16
N VAL A 112 -24.07 35.94 -24.19
CA VAL A 112 -24.28 37.31 -24.68
C VAL A 112 -24.62 37.28 -26.17
N GLU A 113 -23.84 36.57 -26.99
CA GLU A 113 -24.10 36.45 -28.43
C GLU A 113 -25.48 35.85 -28.74
N LEU A 114 -25.91 34.84 -27.97
CA LEU A 114 -27.25 34.27 -28.06
C LEU A 114 -28.34 35.27 -27.69
N HIS A 115 -28.14 36.06 -26.63
CA HIS A 115 -29.10 37.08 -26.23
C HIS A 115 -29.24 38.17 -27.30
N ASP A 116 -28.12 38.65 -27.84
CA ASP A 116 -28.10 39.66 -28.90
C ASP A 116 -28.71 39.14 -30.20
N ALA A 117 -28.50 37.86 -30.53
CA ALA A 117 -29.14 37.22 -31.67
C ALA A 117 -30.67 37.09 -31.48
N ALA A 118 -31.11 36.72 -30.28
CA ALA A 118 -32.54 36.62 -29.93
C ALA A 118 -33.24 37.98 -30.01
N GLN A 119 -32.64 39.05 -29.46
CA GLN A 119 -33.18 40.41 -29.55
C GLN A 119 -33.28 40.89 -31.00
N ARG A 120 -32.25 40.62 -31.83
CA ARG A 120 -32.30 40.94 -33.27
C ARG A 120 -33.44 40.22 -33.97
N ALA A 121 -33.64 38.93 -33.70
CA ALA A 121 -34.77 38.19 -34.28
C ALA A 121 -36.13 38.79 -33.87
N GLU A 122 -36.29 39.14 -32.59
CA GLU A 122 -37.52 39.76 -32.08
C GLU A 122 -37.79 41.13 -32.73
N THR A 123 -36.77 41.99 -32.82
CA THR A 123 -36.91 43.29 -33.50
C THR A 123 -37.30 43.13 -34.97
N THR A 124 -36.68 42.19 -35.70
CA THR A 124 -37.03 41.93 -37.10
C THR A 124 -38.47 41.42 -37.25
N CYS A 125 -38.94 40.57 -36.35
CA CYS A 125 -40.32 40.08 -36.32
C CYS A 125 -41.31 41.23 -36.08
N ASN A 126 -41.04 42.07 -35.07
CA ASN A 126 -41.89 43.21 -34.75
C ASN A 126 -41.96 44.21 -35.92
N THR A 127 -40.84 44.51 -36.57
CA THR A 127 -40.82 45.39 -37.75
C THR A 127 -41.58 44.79 -38.94
N ALA A 128 -41.51 43.46 -39.14
CA ALA A 128 -42.26 42.80 -40.20
C ALA A 128 -43.77 42.84 -39.95
N ASP A 129 -44.20 42.68 -38.69
CA ASP A 129 -45.61 42.76 -38.28
C ASP A 129 -46.15 44.19 -38.40
N GLU A 130 -45.35 45.19 -38.01
CA GLU A 130 -45.72 46.61 -38.17
C GLU A 130 -45.90 46.99 -39.65
N LEU A 131 -44.98 46.56 -40.52
CA LEU A 131 -45.12 46.75 -41.97
C LEU A 131 -46.40 46.09 -42.52
N ALA A 132 -46.71 44.87 -42.07
CA ALA A 132 -47.93 44.18 -42.49
C ALA A 132 -49.21 44.92 -42.11
N ARG A 133 -49.26 45.57 -40.93
CA ARG A 133 -50.40 46.39 -40.49
C ARG A 133 -50.53 47.69 -41.26
N THR A 134 -49.43 48.29 -41.72
CA THR A 134 -49.49 49.55 -42.48
C THR A 134 -49.93 49.39 -43.94
N VAL A 135 -49.86 48.17 -44.49
CA VAL A 135 -50.20 47.84 -45.88
C VAL A 135 -51.65 47.34 -46.04
N SER A 136 -52.33 46.97 -44.94
CA SER A 136 -53.77 46.63 -44.92
C SER A 136 -54.66 47.84 -44.69
#